data_AF-A0A9D4HES9-F1
#
_entry.id   AF-A0A9D4HES9-F1
#
_cell.length_a   1.000
_cell.length_b   1.000
_cell.length_c   1.000
_cell.angle_alpha   90.00
_cell.angle_beta   90.00
_cell.angle_gamma   90.00
#
_symmetry.space_group_name_H-M   'P 1'
#
loop_
_entity.id
_entity.type
_entity.pdbx_description
1 polymer ?
#
loop_
_entity_poly.entity_id
_entity_poly.type
_entity_poly.pdbx_seq_one_letter_code
_entity_poly.pdbx_strand_id
1 'polypeptide(L)'
;MIFPTLQCVAARDDDDDDDDSDEEEDMETDDDSELAEAREECLSALDSHTHVSQIVGLASVLHAHRYSIHRRRMLFSLAYNPTFIRNLWKFCVQESTVTHTRETKPLIHLLSCSQAMEESDMARIVPLLSTFCSLFSHSLHTLHDADFYGGIKGPGSRMPFELKEVENMSMALRDVCLGILELAHPDARPTVNDDYRRVLANKGQRKDTKELSKETKEWGSLFKVVAGLVRQIYTRDSRKSFCGKNHWLTDRFKIIADASLTRINAEEGGPPLSNRDVKNLVILTELPFVVAFHERVKIFHKFLQKDKEEFETETIPFIGPRSVSVMIRRNYIYEDAFEKLSLDNEPNLKYKMHVQLVNAAGMDEAGKDRGGIFREFLGQLLKTGFDPNRGFFSQTPDRLLFPNQQSALLVDNFEQHYFFLGRMLGKAIYENIRVALPMASFFLSKLLNLQEPALPQTLRGRCQRSLPRLHCGN
;
A
#
# COMPACT_ATOMS: atom_id res chain seq x y z
N MET A 1 -32.75 20.11 -10.87
CA MET A 1 -32.56 18.65 -10.74
C MET A 1 -31.21 18.42 -10.05
N ILE A 2 -31.03 18.87 -8.81
CA ILE A 2 -31.36 18.22 -7.51
C ILE A 2 -30.80 16.80 -7.40
N PHE A 3 -29.54 16.70 -6.95
CA PHE A 3 -29.15 15.76 -5.89
C PHE A 3 -28.64 16.61 -4.71
N PRO A 4 -29.21 16.45 -3.50
CA PRO A 4 -28.86 17.27 -2.36
C PRO A 4 -27.69 16.68 -1.57
N THR A 5 -26.94 17.62 -1.00
CA THR A 5 -26.08 17.55 0.18
C THR A 5 -26.77 16.81 1.33
N LEU A 6 -26.10 15.83 1.94
CA LEU A 6 -26.46 15.33 3.26
C LEU A 6 -25.57 16.02 4.30
N GLN A 7 -26.17 17.06 4.89
CA GLN A 7 -25.75 17.75 6.10
C GLN A 7 -26.06 16.88 7.32
N CYS A 8 -25.16 16.89 8.30
CA CYS A 8 -25.44 16.44 9.66
C CYS A 8 -26.68 17.16 10.20
N VAL A 9 -27.71 16.40 10.56
CA VAL A 9 -28.83 16.89 11.35
C VAL A 9 -28.59 16.47 12.79
N ALA A 10 -28.27 17.46 13.62
CA ALA A 10 -28.47 17.41 15.06
C ALA A 10 -29.98 17.41 15.31
N ALA A 11 -30.49 16.40 15.99
CA ALA A 11 -31.82 16.45 16.57
C ALA A 11 -31.71 17.15 17.92
N ARG A 12 -32.45 18.25 18.07
CA ARG A 12 -32.89 18.80 19.36
C ARG A 12 -34.28 18.25 19.60
N ASP A 13 -34.55 17.79 20.81
CA ASP A 13 -35.88 17.81 21.41
C ASP A 13 -35.69 18.12 22.91
N ASP A 14 -36.12 19.33 23.26
CA ASP A 14 -36.80 19.80 24.48
C ASP A 14 -36.29 19.39 25.89
N ASP A 15 -35.70 20.39 26.56
CA ASP A 15 -35.56 20.50 28.02
C ASP A 15 -36.89 21.02 28.61
N ASP A 16 -37.49 20.25 29.52
CA ASP A 16 -38.37 20.74 30.59
C ASP A 16 -37.79 20.23 31.92
N ASP A 17 -37.75 21.14 32.89
CA ASP A 17 -37.11 21.06 34.21
C ASP A 17 -37.45 19.79 35.02
N ASP A 18 -36.45 19.24 35.73
CA ASP A 18 -36.58 18.98 37.18
C ASP A 18 -35.19 18.74 37.81
N ASP A 19 -34.98 19.47 38.90
CA ASP A 19 -33.86 19.46 39.83
C ASP A 19 -33.94 18.17 40.68
N ASP A 20 -32.91 17.33 40.65
CA ASP A 20 -32.60 16.45 41.77
C ASP A 20 -31.10 16.11 41.75
N SER A 21 -30.41 16.67 42.72
CA SER A 21 -29.06 16.35 43.13
C SER A 21 -28.99 14.90 43.64
N ASP A 22 -28.24 14.04 42.95
CA ASP A 22 -27.71 12.82 43.54
C ASP A 22 -26.24 12.64 43.15
N GLU A 23 -25.39 12.58 44.18
CA GLU A 23 -23.97 12.26 44.09
C GLU A 23 -23.83 10.81 43.58
N GLU A 24 -23.40 10.61 42.33
CA GLU A 24 -22.99 9.28 41.89
C GLU A 24 -21.66 8.92 42.54
N GLU A 25 -21.74 8.17 43.65
CA GLU A 25 -20.65 7.37 44.18
C GLU A 25 -20.16 6.39 43.09
N ASP A 26 -18.88 6.50 42.71
CA ASP A 26 -18.18 5.51 41.90
C ASP A 26 -18.18 4.15 42.62
N MET A 27 -19.21 3.32 42.37
CA MET A 27 -19.17 1.89 42.68
C MET A 27 -18.29 1.18 41.65
N GLU A 28 -16.99 1.09 41.92
CA GLU A 28 -16.15 0.01 41.39
C GLU A 28 -16.77 -1.33 41.87
N THR A 29 -17.49 -2.02 41.00
CA THR A 29 -18.08 -3.33 41.30
C THR A 29 -17.02 -4.43 41.26
N ASP A 30 -17.03 -5.34 42.23
CA ASP A 30 -16.18 -6.55 42.31
C ASP A 30 -16.16 -7.39 41.00
N ASP A 31 -17.17 -7.23 40.15
CA ASP A 31 -17.32 -7.87 38.84
C ASP A 31 -16.15 -7.54 37.88
N ASP A 32 -15.57 -6.34 37.94
CA ASP A 32 -14.43 -5.97 37.07
C ASP A 32 -13.11 -6.61 37.54
N SER A 33 -13.01 -6.94 38.83
CA SER A 33 -11.86 -7.67 39.39
C SER A 33 -11.89 -9.15 39.01
N GLU A 34 -13.05 -9.82 39.14
CA GLU A 34 -13.20 -11.22 38.73
C GLU A 34 -13.00 -11.40 37.21
N LEU A 35 -13.47 -10.46 36.40
CA LEU A 35 -13.26 -10.49 34.95
C LEU A 35 -11.79 -10.22 34.58
N ALA A 36 -11.09 -9.37 35.33
CA ALA A 36 -9.67 -9.12 35.18
C ALA A 36 -8.82 -10.33 35.57
N GLU A 37 -9.17 -11.01 36.67
CA GLU A 37 -8.53 -12.25 37.12
C GLU A 37 -8.75 -13.39 36.11
N ALA A 38 -9.99 -13.61 35.65
CA ALA A 38 -10.30 -14.61 34.62
C ALA A 38 -9.57 -14.31 33.30
N ARG A 39 -9.39 -13.02 32.97
CA ARG A 39 -8.57 -12.58 31.83
C ARG A 39 -7.09 -12.90 32.05
N GLU A 40 -6.51 -12.60 33.20
CA GLU A 40 -5.13 -12.96 33.51
C GLU A 40 -4.92 -14.47 33.53
N GLU A 41 -5.88 -15.24 34.04
CA GLU A 41 -5.84 -16.70 34.05
C GLU A 41 -5.86 -17.26 32.62
N CYS A 42 -6.74 -16.73 31.77
CA CYS A 42 -6.78 -17.07 30.35
C CYS A 42 -5.49 -16.66 29.60
N LEU A 43 -4.92 -15.49 29.90
CA LEU A 43 -3.65 -15.05 29.32
C LEU A 43 -2.48 -15.92 29.79
N SER A 44 -2.42 -16.30 31.06
CA SER A 44 -1.39 -17.19 31.59
C SER A 44 -1.50 -18.60 31.01
N ALA A 45 -2.72 -19.10 30.78
CA ALA A 45 -2.96 -20.34 30.06
C ALA A 45 -2.49 -20.27 28.60
N LEU A 46 -2.73 -19.15 27.91
CA LEU A 46 -2.28 -18.90 26.53
C LEU A 46 -0.77 -18.68 26.42
N ASP A 47 -0.14 -18.15 27.46
CA ASP A 47 1.31 -17.94 27.54
C ASP A 47 2.08 -19.23 27.90
N SER A 48 1.37 -20.28 28.34
CA SER A 48 1.96 -21.59 28.64
C SER A 48 2.40 -22.33 27.36
N HIS A 49 3.62 -22.86 27.37
CA HIS A 49 4.23 -23.56 26.23
C HIS A 49 3.56 -24.92 25.89
N THR A 50 2.61 -25.39 26.70
CA THR A 50 2.07 -26.76 26.69
C THR A 50 0.94 -27.00 25.69
N HIS A 51 0.38 -25.96 25.06
CA HIS A 51 -0.86 -26.11 24.28
C HIS A 51 -0.79 -25.59 22.83
N VAL A 52 0.15 -26.13 22.05
CA VAL A 52 0.26 -25.87 20.60
C VAL A 52 -1.06 -26.07 19.86
N SER A 53 -1.82 -27.11 20.22
CA SER A 53 -3.13 -27.39 19.62
C SER A 53 -4.20 -26.34 19.96
N GLN A 54 -4.15 -25.75 21.16
CA GLN A 54 -5.09 -24.71 21.56
C GLN A 54 -4.80 -23.39 20.84
N ILE A 55 -3.53 -23.05 20.61
CA ILE A 55 -3.13 -21.84 19.86
C ILE A 55 -3.48 -21.98 18.37
N VAL A 56 -3.24 -23.14 17.75
CA VAL A 56 -3.64 -23.41 16.36
C VAL A 56 -5.17 -23.43 16.22
N GLY A 57 -5.88 -24.01 17.19
CA GLY A 57 -7.34 -23.99 17.27
C GLY A 57 -7.88 -22.56 17.40
N LEU A 58 -7.34 -21.77 18.32
CA LEU A 58 -7.66 -20.36 18.49
C LEU A 58 -7.38 -19.58 17.21
N ALA A 59 -6.19 -19.71 16.61
CA ALA A 59 -5.83 -19.04 15.37
C ALA A 59 -6.78 -19.40 14.21
N SER A 60 -7.23 -20.66 14.14
CA SER A 60 -8.23 -21.11 13.17
C SER A 60 -9.59 -20.44 13.38
N VAL A 61 -10.05 -20.36 14.63
CA VAL A 61 -11.29 -19.65 15.00
C VAL A 61 -11.18 -18.15 14.69
N LEU A 62 -10.08 -17.52 15.08
CA LEU A 62 -9.82 -16.09 14.83
C LEU A 62 -9.72 -15.78 13.32
N HIS A 63 -9.12 -16.69 12.54
CA HIS A 63 -9.03 -16.57 11.09
C HIS A 63 -10.40 -16.72 10.40
N ALA A 64 -11.21 -17.71 10.82
CA ALA A 64 -12.54 -17.95 10.26
C ALA A 64 -13.48 -16.75 10.49
N HIS A 65 -13.34 -16.05 11.62
CA HIS A 65 -14.16 -14.89 11.98
C HIS A 65 -13.57 -13.55 11.52
N ARG A 66 -12.99 -13.50 10.32
CA ARG A 66 -12.29 -12.37 9.66
C ARG A 66 -12.97 -10.99 9.64
N TYR A 67 -14.15 -10.84 10.23
CA TYR A 67 -14.84 -9.57 10.39
C TYR A 67 -14.75 -9.13 11.86
N SER A 68 -13.81 -8.21 12.11
CA SER A 68 -13.75 -7.29 13.26
C SER A 68 -12.81 -7.64 14.42
N ILE A 69 -11.49 -7.64 14.17
CA ILE A 69 -10.49 -7.48 15.24
C ILE A 69 -10.81 -6.24 16.10
N HIS A 70 -11.32 -5.17 15.48
CA HIS A 70 -11.71 -3.91 16.13
C HIS A 70 -13.08 -3.91 16.83
N ARG A 71 -13.93 -4.94 16.65
CA ARG A 71 -15.22 -5.04 17.38
C ARG A 71 -15.20 -6.06 18.52
N ARG A 72 -14.08 -6.73 18.79
CA ARG A 72 -13.98 -7.74 19.84
C ARG A 72 -12.82 -7.43 20.78
N ARG A 73 -13.18 -6.97 22.00
CA ARG A 73 -12.27 -6.63 23.12
C ARG A 73 -11.17 -7.68 23.37
N MET A 74 -11.46 -8.96 23.11
CA MET A 74 -10.54 -10.09 23.30
C MET A 74 -9.36 -10.09 22.31
N LEU A 75 -9.64 -9.91 21.00
CA LEU A 75 -8.61 -9.86 19.95
C LEU A 75 -7.73 -8.61 20.08
N PHE A 76 -8.35 -7.51 20.49
CA PHE A 76 -7.64 -6.29 20.84
C PHE A 76 -6.69 -6.56 22.00
N SER A 77 -7.15 -7.15 23.11
CA SER A 77 -6.33 -7.46 24.29
C SER A 77 -5.14 -8.38 23.97
N LEU A 78 -5.31 -9.38 23.10
CA LEU A 78 -4.22 -10.28 22.68
C LEU A 78 -3.16 -9.57 21.82
N ALA A 79 -3.54 -8.57 21.03
CA ALA A 79 -2.59 -7.79 20.23
C ALA A 79 -1.66 -6.89 21.08
N TYR A 80 -2.02 -6.64 22.35
CA TYR A 80 -1.17 -5.90 23.30
C TYR A 80 -0.44 -6.80 24.30
N ASN A 81 -0.58 -8.13 24.22
CA ASN A 81 0.23 -9.07 25.01
C ASN A 81 1.52 -9.43 24.21
N PRO A 82 2.70 -8.92 24.61
CA PRO A 82 3.94 -9.17 23.88
C PRO A 82 4.41 -10.63 23.99
N THR A 83 4.14 -11.30 25.11
CA THR A 83 4.47 -12.71 25.36
C THR A 83 3.70 -13.61 24.42
N PHE A 84 2.40 -13.39 24.29
CA PHE A 84 1.54 -14.13 23.38
C PHE A 84 1.99 -13.99 21.92
N ILE A 85 2.24 -12.76 21.45
CA ILE A 85 2.74 -12.50 20.09
C ILE A 85 4.08 -13.20 19.86
N ARG A 86 4.99 -13.15 20.84
CA ARG A 86 6.30 -13.82 20.78
C ARG A 86 6.15 -15.34 20.68
N ASN A 87 5.28 -15.95 21.49
CA ASN A 87 5.02 -17.38 21.43
C ASN A 87 4.39 -17.79 20.09
N LEU A 88 3.44 -16.99 19.59
CA LEU A 88 2.81 -17.23 18.30
C LEU A 88 3.83 -17.24 17.14
N TRP A 89 4.81 -16.33 17.15
CA TRP A 89 5.90 -16.36 16.19
C TRP A 89 6.79 -17.61 16.33
N LYS A 90 7.15 -18.00 17.57
CA LYS A 90 7.92 -19.22 17.81
C LYS A 90 7.21 -20.44 17.22
N PHE A 91 5.89 -20.54 17.38
CA PHE A 91 5.09 -21.60 16.78
C PHE A 91 5.14 -21.57 15.26
N CYS A 92 4.97 -20.40 14.63
CA CYS A 92 5.08 -20.26 13.17
C CYS A 92 6.40 -20.83 12.60
N VAL A 93 7.51 -20.66 13.34
CA VAL A 93 8.84 -21.12 12.92
C VAL A 93 9.07 -22.62 13.24
N GLN A 94 8.46 -23.13 14.31
CA GLN A 94 8.59 -24.53 14.75
C GLN A 94 7.66 -25.49 14.01
N GLU A 95 6.53 -24.99 13.50
CA GLU A 95 5.56 -25.76 12.71
C GLU A 95 6.28 -26.43 11.52
N SER A 96 6.31 -27.76 11.50
CA SER A 96 7.04 -28.54 10.49
C SER A 96 6.26 -29.73 9.99
N THR A 97 6.70 -30.26 8.85
CA THR A 97 6.17 -31.48 8.23
C THR A 97 7.32 -32.37 7.78
N VAL A 98 7.03 -33.67 7.65
CA VAL A 98 7.99 -34.65 7.13
C VAL A 98 7.75 -34.77 5.63
N THR A 99 8.71 -34.29 4.86
CA THR A 99 8.65 -34.34 3.39
C THR A 99 8.77 -35.78 2.87
N HIS A 100 8.41 -36.01 1.60
CA HIS A 100 8.57 -37.34 0.96
C HIS A 100 10.01 -37.87 0.98
N THR A 101 11.01 -36.99 1.08
CA THR A 101 12.43 -37.36 1.25
C THR A 101 12.78 -37.77 2.69
N ARG A 102 11.79 -37.86 3.58
CA ARG A 102 11.91 -38.13 5.02
C ARG A 102 12.70 -37.09 5.81
N GLU A 103 12.84 -35.89 5.24
CA GLU A 103 13.42 -34.74 5.94
C GLU A 103 12.32 -33.93 6.61
N THR A 104 12.52 -33.56 7.87
CA THR A 104 11.65 -32.61 8.58
C THR A 104 11.98 -31.19 8.14
N LYS A 105 11.01 -30.48 7.57
CA LYS A 105 11.18 -29.09 7.12
C LYS A 105 10.13 -28.18 7.77
N PRO A 106 10.52 -26.97 8.24
CA PRO A 106 9.55 -25.97 8.69
C PRO A 106 8.59 -25.58 7.57
N LEU A 107 7.30 -25.47 7.89
CA LEU A 107 6.26 -25.11 6.92
C LEU A 107 6.49 -23.72 6.33
N ILE A 108 6.97 -22.78 7.15
CA ILE A 108 7.33 -21.42 6.70
C ILE A 108 8.45 -21.45 5.63
N HIS A 109 9.38 -22.41 5.73
CA HIS A 109 10.43 -22.60 4.73
C HIS A 109 9.88 -23.19 3.43
N LEU A 110 8.93 -24.13 3.51
CA LEU A 110 8.26 -24.67 2.31
C LEU A 110 7.52 -23.58 1.54
N LEU A 111 6.79 -22.72 2.25
CA LEU A 111 6.17 -21.51 1.68
C LEU A 111 7.21 -20.60 1.04
N SER A 112 8.30 -20.32 1.76
CA SER A 112 9.39 -19.47 1.28
C SER A 112 10.10 -20.02 0.04
N CYS A 113 10.02 -21.33 -0.23
CA CYS A 113 10.63 -21.98 -1.39
C CYS A 113 9.62 -22.29 -2.51
N SER A 114 8.38 -21.81 -2.41
CA SER A 114 7.30 -22.11 -3.36
C SER A 114 7.06 -23.63 -3.55
N GLN A 115 7.23 -24.43 -2.49
CA GLN A 115 6.96 -25.87 -2.54
C GLN A 115 5.48 -26.13 -2.26
N ALA A 116 4.86 -27.01 -3.06
CA ALA A 116 3.49 -27.43 -2.84
C ALA A 116 3.37 -28.17 -1.50
N MET A 117 2.27 -27.92 -0.79
CA MET A 117 2.01 -28.45 0.55
C MET A 117 0.72 -29.29 0.54
N GLU A 118 0.63 -30.24 1.46
CA GLU A 118 -0.62 -30.97 1.69
C GLU A 118 -1.69 -30.05 2.32
N GLU A 119 -2.97 -30.37 2.10
CA GLU A 119 -4.09 -29.57 2.64
C GLU A 119 -4.06 -29.53 4.19
N SER A 120 -3.63 -30.62 4.82
CA SER A 120 -3.40 -30.72 6.27
C SER A 120 -2.34 -29.74 6.78
N ASP A 121 -1.25 -29.56 6.03
CA ASP A 121 -0.18 -28.63 6.35
C ASP A 121 -0.64 -27.18 6.14
N MET A 122 -1.38 -26.93 5.06
CA MET A 122 -1.98 -25.63 4.76
C MET A 122 -2.96 -25.19 5.86
N ALA A 123 -3.84 -26.10 6.30
CA ALA A 123 -4.82 -25.86 7.35
C ALA A 123 -4.18 -25.50 8.71
N ARG A 124 -2.92 -25.93 8.95
CA ARG A 124 -2.17 -25.56 10.17
C ARG A 124 -1.46 -24.22 10.02
N ILE A 125 -0.71 -24.01 8.94
CA ILE A 125 0.16 -22.83 8.82
C ILE A 125 -0.59 -21.55 8.43
N VAL A 126 -1.64 -21.64 7.61
CA VAL A 126 -2.35 -20.46 7.08
C VAL A 126 -3.04 -19.67 8.21
N PRO A 127 -3.83 -20.28 9.10
CA PRO A 127 -4.45 -19.55 10.20
C PRO A 127 -3.43 -19.00 11.20
N LEU A 128 -2.37 -19.78 11.48
CA LEU A 128 -1.32 -19.42 12.40
C LEU A 128 -0.57 -18.16 11.94
N LEU A 129 -0.04 -18.16 10.71
CA LEU A 129 0.63 -16.99 10.13
C LEU A 129 -0.32 -15.79 9.97
N SER A 130 -1.57 -16.03 9.56
CA SER A 130 -2.56 -14.96 9.42
C SER A 130 -2.83 -14.27 10.76
N THR A 131 -2.99 -15.04 11.83
CA THR A 131 -3.28 -14.52 13.17
C THR A 131 -2.07 -13.76 13.70
N PHE A 132 -0.87 -14.33 13.56
CA PHE A 132 0.38 -13.66 13.93
C PHE A 132 0.52 -12.32 13.24
N CYS A 133 0.45 -12.31 11.91
CA CYS A 133 0.67 -11.11 11.12
C CYS A 133 -0.40 -10.04 11.41
N SER A 134 -1.65 -10.44 11.66
CA SER A 134 -2.73 -9.51 12.00
C SER A 134 -2.53 -8.87 13.38
N LEU A 135 -2.21 -9.66 14.41
CA LEU A 135 -2.01 -9.17 15.77
C LEU A 135 -0.77 -8.29 15.86
N PHE A 136 0.35 -8.74 15.28
CA PHE A 136 1.58 -7.95 15.32
C PHE A 136 1.46 -6.65 14.49
N SER A 137 0.77 -6.70 13.35
CA SER A 137 0.42 -5.48 12.59
C SER A 137 -0.37 -4.48 13.43
N HIS A 138 -1.34 -4.96 14.22
CA HIS A 138 -2.14 -4.08 15.07
C HIS A 138 -1.30 -3.49 16.22
N SER A 139 -0.43 -4.31 16.83
CA SER A 139 0.54 -3.87 17.83
C SER A 139 1.48 -2.78 17.28
N LEU A 140 2.00 -2.95 16.06
CA LEU A 140 2.91 -1.98 15.43
C LEU A 140 2.27 -0.62 15.14
N HIS A 141 0.96 -0.55 14.97
CA HIS A 141 0.24 0.71 14.77
C HIS A 141 0.21 1.57 16.04
N THR A 142 0.24 0.95 17.22
CA THR A 142 0.17 1.65 18.51
C THR A 142 1.55 1.88 19.14
N LEU A 143 2.60 1.25 18.59
CA LEU A 143 3.98 1.46 19.03
C LEU A 143 4.58 2.74 18.45
N HIS A 144 5.13 3.58 19.32
CA HIS A 144 5.94 4.72 18.89
C HIS A 144 7.35 4.27 18.47
N ASP A 145 8.07 5.14 17.74
CA ASP A 145 9.44 4.83 17.30
C ASP A 145 10.37 4.59 18.51
N ALA A 146 10.20 5.32 19.61
CA ALA A 146 10.99 5.12 20.83
C ALA A 146 10.87 3.69 21.37
N ASP A 147 9.65 3.15 21.46
CA ASP A 147 9.40 1.80 21.96
C ASP A 147 9.98 0.74 21.02
N PHE A 148 9.80 0.93 19.71
CA PHE A 148 10.27 -0.01 18.69
C PHE A 148 11.81 -0.11 18.62
N TYR A 149 12.53 1.02 18.73
CA TYR A 149 13.99 1.07 18.56
C TYR A 149 14.82 0.86 19.83
N GLY A 150 14.18 0.61 20.98
CA GLY A 150 14.89 0.39 22.24
C GLY A 150 14.26 1.07 23.44
N GLY A 151 12.92 1.02 23.55
CA GLY A 151 12.20 1.47 24.73
C GLY A 151 12.53 0.66 25.99
N ILE A 152 11.72 0.83 27.03
CA ILE A 152 11.89 0.17 28.35
C ILE A 152 12.10 -1.34 28.15
N LYS A 153 13.29 -1.85 28.50
CA LYS A 153 13.57 -3.29 28.52
C LYS A 153 13.15 -3.85 29.89
N GLY A 154 12.22 -4.81 29.90
CA GLY A 154 11.76 -5.46 31.14
C GLY A 154 10.24 -5.68 31.20
N PRO A 155 9.70 -6.06 32.37
CA PRO A 155 8.25 -6.19 32.58
C PRO A 155 7.59 -4.82 32.42
N GLY A 156 6.99 -4.59 31.25
CA GLY A 156 6.49 -3.27 30.82
C GLY A 156 6.87 -2.91 29.36
N SER A 157 7.80 -3.64 28.74
CA SER A 157 8.08 -3.50 27.30
C SER A 157 6.84 -3.84 26.49
N ARG A 158 6.31 -2.87 25.74
CA ARG A 158 5.24 -3.10 24.76
C ARG A 158 5.74 -3.77 23.48
N MET A 159 7.06 -3.76 23.24
CA MET A 159 7.67 -4.33 22.05
C MET A 159 7.93 -5.84 22.27
N PRO A 160 7.30 -6.74 21.50
CA PRO A 160 7.44 -8.19 21.69
C PRO A 160 8.79 -8.76 21.25
N PHE A 161 9.53 -8.09 20.37
CA PHE A 161 10.73 -8.63 19.72
C PHE A 161 11.91 -7.67 19.79
N GLU A 162 13.12 -8.22 19.88
CA GLU A 162 14.33 -7.43 19.65
C GLU A 162 14.49 -7.07 18.17
N LEU A 163 15.21 -6.00 17.86
CA LEU A 163 15.45 -5.56 16.47
C LEU A 163 16.06 -6.67 15.59
N LYS A 164 16.96 -7.50 16.16
CA LYS A 164 17.56 -8.62 15.43
C LYS A 164 16.55 -9.74 15.13
N GLU A 165 15.59 -9.96 16.02
CA GLU A 165 14.50 -10.90 15.79
C GLU A 165 13.55 -10.38 14.70
N VAL A 166 13.23 -9.07 14.72
CA VAL A 166 12.41 -8.42 13.68
C VAL A 166 13.11 -8.45 12.32
N GLU A 167 14.42 -8.25 12.28
CA GLU A 167 15.22 -8.39 11.05
C GLU A 167 15.05 -9.80 10.47
N ASN A 168 15.33 -10.86 11.24
CA ASN A 168 15.20 -12.24 10.77
C ASN A 168 13.74 -12.59 10.36
N MET A 169 12.76 -12.16 11.16
CA MET A 169 11.34 -12.35 10.87
C MET A 169 10.92 -11.68 9.58
N SER A 170 11.36 -10.44 9.34
CA SER A 170 11.01 -9.70 8.14
C SER A 170 11.58 -10.35 6.88
N MET A 171 12.76 -10.96 6.95
CA MET A 171 13.32 -11.75 5.84
C MET A 171 12.46 -12.97 5.56
N ALA A 172 12.09 -13.73 6.59
CA ALA A 172 11.24 -14.91 6.45
C ALA A 172 9.87 -14.56 5.88
N LEU A 173 9.19 -13.54 6.42
CA LEU A 173 7.87 -13.11 5.95
C LEU A 173 7.92 -12.55 4.52
N ARG A 174 8.97 -11.81 4.17
CA ARG A 174 9.20 -11.37 2.79
C ARG A 174 9.31 -12.57 1.85
N ASP A 175 10.13 -13.56 2.20
CA ASP A 175 10.34 -14.74 1.36
C ASP A 175 9.07 -15.60 1.26
N VAL A 176 8.27 -15.67 2.34
CA VAL A 176 6.93 -16.25 2.33
C VAL A 176 6.02 -15.53 1.35
N CYS A 177 5.96 -14.20 1.35
CA CYS A 177 5.16 -13.45 0.36
C CYS A 177 5.56 -13.79 -1.07
N LEU A 178 6.87 -13.85 -1.34
CA LEU A 178 7.42 -14.18 -2.65
C LEU A 178 7.05 -15.61 -3.07
N GLY A 179 7.17 -16.59 -2.18
CA GLY A 179 6.84 -17.97 -2.48
C GLY A 179 5.34 -18.23 -2.61
N ILE A 180 4.48 -17.57 -1.80
CA ILE A 180 3.02 -17.59 -1.99
C ILE A 180 2.64 -17.06 -3.37
N LEU A 181 3.34 -16.01 -3.84
CA LEU A 181 3.08 -15.42 -5.14
C LEU A 181 3.44 -16.37 -6.30
N GLU A 182 4.50 -17.16 -6.16
CA GLU A 182 4.87 -18.21 -7.12
C GLU A 182 3.89 -19.38 -7.10
N LEU A 183 3.43 -19.79 -5.92
CA LEU A 183 2.40 -20.83 -5.75
C LEU A 183 1.05 -20.43 -6.34
N ALA A 184 0.63 -19.16 -6.14
CA ALA A 184 -0.61 -18.64 -6.68
C ALA A 184 -0.57 -18.44 -8.20
N HIS A 185 0.62 -18.23 -8.78
CA HIS A 185 0.82 -17.95 -10.20
C HIS A 185 2.04 -18.72 -10.78
N PRO A 186 1.96 -20.06 -10.91
CA PRO A 186 3.05 -20.87 -11.42
C PRO A 186 3.39 -20.52 -12.88
N ASP A 187 4.68 -20.50 -13.24
CA ASP A 187 5.15 -20.12 -14.59
C ASP A 187 4.78 -21.13 -15.68
N ALA A 188 4.49 -22.38 -15.27
CA ALA A 188 3.93 -23.39 -16.15
C ALA A 188 2.54 -22.95 -16.62
N ARG A 189 2.47 -22.32 -17.80
CA ARG A 189 1.21 -22.28 -18.52
C ARG A 189 0.77 -23.72 -18.78
N PRO A 190 -0.48 -24.12 -18.50
CA PRO A 190 -1.15 -25.02 -19.40
C PRO A 190 -1.43 -24.22 -20.68
N THR A 191 -0.39 -23.97 -21.50
CA THR A 191 -0.56 -23.72 -22.94
C THR A 191 -1.03 -25.01 -23.53
N VAL A 192 -2.31 -25.23 -23.37
CA VAL A 192 -2.96 -26.47 -23.68
C VAL A 192 -4.20 -26.04 -24.45
N ASN A 193 -3.98 -25.95 -25.76
CA ASN A 193 -4.97 -26.31 -26.77
C ASN A 193 -5.88 -27.40 -26.17
N ASP A 194 -7.20 -27.27 -26.23
CA ASP A 194 -8.13 -28.15 -25.50
C ASP A 194 -7.86 -29.66 -25.70
N ASP A 195 -7.14 -30.01 -26.76
CA ASP A 195 -6.60 -31.34 -27.05
C ASP A 195 -5.56 -31.87 -26.03
N TYR A 196 -4.65 -31.04 -25.50
CA TYR A 196 -3.66 -31.50 -24.50
C TYR A 196 -4.28 -31.62 -23.09
N ARG A 197 -5.44 -30.96 -22.86
CA ARG A 197 -6.27 -31.05 -21.64
C ARG A 197 -6.98 -32.40 -21.60
N ARG A 198 -7.39 -32.90 -22.78
CA ARG A 198 -7.93 -34.25 -22.96
C ARG A 198 -6.88 -35.34 -22.78
N VAL A 199 -5.62 -35.10 -23.15
CA VAL A 199 -4.54 -36.09 -22.97
C VAL A 199 -4.11 -36.22 -21.50
N LEU A 200 -4.06 -35.11 -20.74
CA LEU A 200 -3.78 -35.14 -19.29
C LEU A 200 -4.92 -35.73 -18.45
N ALA A 201 -6.16 -35.72 -18.97
CA ALA A 201 -7.30 -36.33 -18.30
C ALA A 201 -7.17 -37.86 -18.11
N ASN A 202 -6.23 -38.50 -18.81
CA ASN A 202 -5.99 -39.95 -18.72
C ASN A 202 -4.94 -40.36 -17.68
N LYS A 203 -4.32 -39.42 -16.93
CA LYS A 203 -3.32 -39.71 -15.89
C LYS A 203 -3.69 -39.14 -14.51
N GLY A 204 -4.86 -39.53 -13.99
CA GLY A 204 -5.07 -39.83 -12.57
C GLY A 204 -4.91 -38.76 -11.47
N GLN A 205 -4.54 -37.50 -11.76
CA GLN A 205 -4.46 -36.45 -10.74
C GLN A 205 -5.34 -35.25 -11.14
N ARG A 206 -6.63 -35.30 -10.77
CA ARG A 206 -7.51 -34.13 -10.81
C ARG A 206 -7.62 -33.55 -9.40
N LYS A 207 -7.18 -32.30 -9.20
CA LYS A 207 -7.82 -31.38 -8.24
C LYS A 207 -8.98 -30.70 -8.96
N ASP A 208 -10.14 -30.58 -8.33
CA ASP A 208 -11.33 -30.02 -8.98
C ASP A 208 -11.14 -28.52 -9.25
N THR A 209 -11.80 -27.97 -10.28
CA THR A 209 -11.63 -26.54 -10.66
C THR A 209 -12.09 -25.61 -9.53
N LYS A 210 -13.05 -26.07 -8.71
CA LYS A 210 -13.49 -25.40 -7.49
C LYS A 210 -12.41 -25.41 -6.39
N GLU A 211 -11.69 -26.51 -6.21
CA GLU A 211 -10.63 -26.63 -5.20
C GLU A 211 -9.45 -25.70 -5.52
N LEU A 212 -9.01 -25.68 -6.78
CA LEU A 212 -7.97 -24.76 -7.25
C LEU A 212 -8.36 -23.29 -7.02
N SER A 213 -9.65 -22.95 -7.20
CA SER A 213 -10.16 -21.60 -6.96
C SER A 213 -10.23 -21.22 -5.48
N LYS A 214 -10.43 -22.20 -4.58
CA LYS A 214 -10.44 -22.03 -3.12
C LYS A 214 -9.02 -21.82 -2.61
N GLU A 215 -8.09 -22.68 -3.02
CA GLU A 215 -6.67 -22.62 -2.68
C GLU A 215 -6.05 -21.27 -3.12
N THR A 216 -6.35 -20.81 -4.34
CA THR A 216 -5.91 -19.48 -4.82
C THR A 216 -6.43 -18.32 -3.97
N LYS A 217 -7.69 -18.40 -3.49
CA LYS A 217 -8.27 -17.38 -2.61
C LYS A 217 -7.62 -17.38 -1.23
N GLU A 218 -7.33 -18.56 -0.68
CA GLU A 218 -6.63 -18.71 0.60
C GLU A 218 -5.23 -18.10 0.52
N TRP A 219 -4.46 -18.42 -0.54
CA TRP A 219 -3.15 -17.81 -0.81
C TRP A 219 -3.21 -16.29 -0.95
N GLY A 220 -4.13 -15.76 -1.75
CA GLY A 220 -4.28 -14.31 -1.90
C GLY A 220 -4.62 -13.62 -0.58
N SER A 221 -5.42 -14.28 0.27
CA SER A 221 -5.80 -13.75 1.56
C SER A 221 -4.65 -13.78 2.58
N LEU A 222 -3.85 -14.84 2.60
CA LEU A 222 -2.65 -14.94 3.42
C LEU A 222 -1.61 -13.91 2.97
N PHE A 223 -1.36 -13.82 1.66
CA PHE A 223 -0.44 -12.87 1.06
C PHE A 223 -0.76 -11.43 1.51
N LYS A 224 -2.03 -11.02 1.44
CA LYS A 224 -2.45 -9.66 1.83
C LYS A 224 -2.09 -9.33 3.28
N VAL A 225 -2.30 -10.28 4.20
CA VAL A 225 -2.02 -10.08 5.63
C VAL A 225 -0.51 -10.04 5.89
N VAL A 226 0.25 -10.99 5.32
CA VAL A 226 1.70 -11.06 5.50
C VAL A 226 2.37 -9.83 4.87
N ALA A 227 2.01 -9.47 3.63
CA ALA A 227 2.56 -8.31 2.94
C ALA A 227 2.25 -6.99 3.66
N GLY A 228 1.08 -6.88 4.30
CA GLY A 228 0.72 -5.76 5.15
C GLY A 228 1.69 -5.56 6.31
N LEU A 229 2.01 -6.62 7.04
CA LEU A 229 2.99 -6.58 8.12
C LEU A 229 4.40 -6.28 7.59
N VAL A 230 4.84 -6.93 6.51
CA VAL A 230 6.16 -6.68 5.89
C VAL A 230 6.31 -5.21 5.48
N ARG A 231 5.27 -4.58 4.91
CA ARG A 231 5.26 -3.15 4.58
C ARG A 231 5.41 -2.25 5.80
N GLN A 232 4.74 -2.56 6.90
CA GLN A 232 4.87 -1.77 8.13
C GLN A 232 6.28 -1.86 8.70
N ILE A 233 6.86 -3.06 8.73
CA ILE A 233 8.25 -3.26 9.18
C ILE A 233 9.23 -2.52 8.27
N TYR A 234 9.07 -2.63 6.94
CA TYR A 234 9.87 -1.86 5.98
C TYR A 234 9.73 -0.35 6.18
N THR A 235 8.52 0.15 6.49
CA THR A 235 8.27 1.57 6.77
C THR A 235 8.95 2.05 8.06
N ARG A 236 9.19 1.16 9.03
CA ARG A 236 10.03 1.46 10.20
C ARG A 236 11.49 1.52 9.75
N ASP A 237 12.00 0.47 9.11
CA ASP A 237 13.41 0.38 8.67
C ASP A 237 13.81 1.55 7.75
N SER A 238 12.90 2.02 6.89
CA SER A 238 13.15 3.16 6.01
C SER A 238 13.25 4.51 6.74
N ARG A 239 12.65 4.64 7.92
CA ARG A 239 12.79 5.82 8.79
C ARG A 239 14.08 5.79 9.59
N LYS A 240 14.40 4.63 10.17
CA LYS A 240 15.63 4.40 10.92
C LYS A 240 16.06 2.95 10.70
N SER A 241 17.14 2.80 9.94
CA SER A 241 17.63 1.49 9.53
C SER A 241 18.03 0.64 10.73
N PHE A 242 17.54 -0.58 10.76
CA PHE A 242 17.91 -1.63 11.70
C PHE A 242 18.21 -2.97 11.00
N CYS A 243 17.80 -3.13 9.74
CA CYS A 243 18.16 -4.27 8.90
C CYS A 243 19.53 -4.07 8.21
N GLY A 244 20.22 -5.17 7.90
CA GLY A 244 21.47 -5.14 7.14
C GLY A 244 21.34 -4.58 5.70
N LYS A 245 22.49 -4.31 5.07
CA LYS A 245 22.53 -3.87 3.66
C LYS A 245 21.90 -4.92 2.75
N ASN A 246 21.11 -4.47 1.77
CA ASN A 246 20.38 -5.31 0.81
C ASN A 246 19.37 -6.29 1.43
N HIS A 247 19.07 -6.16 2.72
CA HIS A 247 18.15 -7.05 3.44
C HIS A 247 16.83 -7.29 2.73
N TRP A 248 16.27 -6.26 2.12
CA TRP A 248 14.98 -6.31 1.45
C TRP A 248 15.04 -6.84 0.01
N LEU A 249 16.20 -6.75 -0.66
CA LEU A 249 16.34 -7.06 -2.08
C LEU A 249 16.28 -8.57 -2.35
N THR A 250 15.72 -8.95 -3.50
CA THR A 250 15.65 -10.35 -3.94
C THR A 250 16.05 -10.48 -5.41
N ASP A 251 16.82 -11.52 -5.73
CA ASP A 251 17.18 -11.87 -7.11
C ASP A 251 16.20 -12.87 -7.75
N ARG A 252 15.22 -13.36 -6.99
CA ARG A 252 14.23 -14.35 -7.45
C ARG A 252 13.37 -13.81 -8.60
N PHE A 253 13.08 -12.51 -8.58
CA PHE A 253 12.27 -11.84 -9.61
C PHE A 253 13.11 -10.81 -10.35
N LYS A 254 13.52 -11.14 -11.57
CA LYS A 254 14.12 -10.17 -12.49
C LYS A 254 13.02 -9.44 -13.23
N ILE A 255 12.51 -8.37 -12.62
CA ILE A 255 11.48 -7.53 -13.22
C ILE A 255 12.11 -6.68 -14.31
N ILE A 256 11.89 -7.06 -15.57
CA ILE A 256 12.33 -6.30 -16.74
C ILE A 256 11.18 -5.42 -17.18
N ALA A 257 11.44 -4.11 -17.31
CA ALA A 257 10.52 -3.17 -17.93
C ALA A 257 10.39 -3.47 -19.43
N ASP A 258 9.49 -4.36 -19.83
CA ASP A 258 9.19 -4.69 -21.22
C ASP A 258 7.79 -4.20 -21.63
N ALA A 259 7.42 -4.43 -22.88
CA ALA A 259 6.15 -3.98 -23.42
C ALA A 259 4.93 -4.64 -22.74
N SER A 260 5.06 -5.79 -22.07
CA SER A 260 3.92 -6.42 -21.39
C SER A 260 3.56 -5.71 -20.09
N LEU A 261 4.56 -5.22 -19.33
CA LEU A 261 4.31 -4.41 -18.14
C LEU A 261 3.70 -3.04 -18.47
N THR A 262 3.89 -2.51 -19.67
CA THR A 262 3.31 -1.20 -20.02
C THR A 262 1.87 -1.28 -20.56
N ARG A 263 1.31 -2.48 -20.76
CA ARG A 263 -0.07 -2.70 -21.26
C ARG A 263 -1.14 -2.68 -20.17
N ILE A 264 -0.75 -2.36 -18.95
CA ILE A 264 -1.59 -2.53 -17.75
C ILE A 264 -2.69 -1.47 -17.67
N ASN A 265 -2.45 -0.31 -18.27
CA ASN A 265 -3.43 0.76 -18.41
C ASN A 265 -4.26 0.64 -19.69
N ALA A 266 -4.01 -0.36 -20.54
CA ALA A 266 -4.80 -0.55 -21.75
C ALA A 266 -6.16 -1.14 -21.37
N GLU A 267 -7.21 -0.33 -21.53
CA GLU A 267 -8.60 -0.75 -21.43
C GLU A 267 -8.93 -1.88 -22.42
N GLU A 268 -10.03 -2.56 -22.11
CA GLU A 268 -10.53 -3.85 -22.60
C GLU A 268 -10.24 -4.21 -24.07
N GLY A 269 -9.67 -5.39 -24.30
CA GLY A 269 -9.52 -5.99 -25.63
C GLY A 269 -8.21 -6.74 -25.86
N GLY A 270 -7.21 -6.54 -24.99
CA GLY A 270 -5.94 -7.27 -25.06
C GLY A 270 -6.01 -8.71 -24.54
N PRO A 271 -5.12 -9.61 -25.01
CA PRO A 271 -4.96 -10.93 -24.40
C PRO A 271 -4.66 -10.82 -22.89
N PRO A 272 -5.07 -11.82 -22.10
CA PRO A 272 -4.82 -11.82 -20.66
C PRO A 272 -3.33 -11.70 -20.33
N LEU A 273 -3.02 -10.98 -19.25
CA LEU A 273 -1.66 -10.90 -18.71
C LEU A 273 -1.12 -12.31 -18.41
N SER A 274 0.18 -12.50 -18.67
CA SER A 274 0.86 -13.74 -18.29
C SER A 274 1.04 -13.83 -16.77
N ASN A 275 1.18 -15.03 -16.22
CA ASN A 275 1.45 -15.22 -14.78
C ASN A 275 2.71 -14.44 -14.35
N ARG A 276 3.74 -14.41 -15.18
CA ARG A 276 4.94 -13.59 -14.96
C ARG A 276 4.60 -12.10 -14.80
N ASP A 277 3.77 -11.55 -15.67
CA ASP A 277 3.37 -10.13 -15.60
C ASP A 277 2.51 -9.85 -14.36
N VAL A 278 1.61 -10.77 -14.00
CA VAL A 278 0.80 -10.68 -12.78
C VAL A 278 1.71 -10.66 -11.54
N LYS A 279 2.69 -11.58 -11.45
CA LYS A 279 3.65 -11.62 -10.34
C LYS A 279 4.46 -10.33 -10.25
N ASN A 280 5.04 -9.90 -11.37
CA ASN A 280 5.82 -8.66 -11.42
C ASN A 280 4.99 -7.46 -10.96
N LEU A 281 3.71 -7.41 -11.31
CA LEU A 281 2.83 -6.35 -10.87
C LEU A 281 2.57 -6.35 -9.40
N VAL A 282 2.16 -7.49 -8.86
CA VAL A 282 1.93 -7.64 -7.43
C VAL A 282 3.17 -7.24 -6.64
N ILE A 283 4.37 -7.58 -7.12
CA ILE A 283 5.62 -7.13 -6.49
C ILE A 283 5.77 -5.61 -6.56
N LEU A 284 5.60 -4.99 -7.73
CA LEU A 284 5.77 -3.55 -7.90
C LEU A 284 4.72 -2.73 -7.12
N THR A 285 3.53 -3.29 -6.86
CA THR A 285 2.47 -2.61 -6.11
C THR A 285 2.53 -2.90 -4.61
N GLU A 286 2.71 -4.16 -4.22
CA GLU A 286 2.57 -4.59 -2.82
C GLU A 286 3.90 -4.67 -2.07
N LEU A 287 5.00 -4.93 -2.78
CA LEU A 287 6.35 -5.16 -2.22
C LEU A 287 7.46 -4.46 -3.03
N PRO A 288 7.31 -3.18 -3.44
CA PRO A 288 8.26 -2.54 -4.36
C PRO A 288 9.70 -2.50 -3.83
N PHE A 289 9.89 -2.51 -2.52
CA PHE A 289 11.20 -2.48 -1.88
C PHE A 289 12.04 -3.75 -2.04
N VAL A 290 11.45 -4.86 -2.51
CA VAL A 290 12.22 -6.05 -2.89
C VAL A 290 12.95 -5.87 -4.22
N VAL A 291 12.57 -4.83 -4.98
CA VAL A 291 13.20 -4.43 -6.24
C VAL A 291 14.08 -3.21 -5.98
N ALA A 292 15.33 -3.29 -6.44
CA ALA A 292 16.29 -2.20 -6.29
C ALA A 292 15.73 -0.87 -6.80
N PHE A 293 16.00 0.22 -6.08
CA PHE A 293 15.49 1.55 -6.42
C PHE A 293 15.78 1.94 -7.87
N HIS A 294 17.00 1.68 -8.34
CA HIS A 294 17.39 2.02 -9.72
C HIS A 294 16.57 1.26 -10.77
N GLU A 295 16.24 0.00 -10.52
CA GLU A 295 15.38 -0.78 -11.43
C GLU A 295 13.95 -0.26 -11.42
N ARG A 296 13.41 0.12 -10.26
CA ARG A 296 12.10 0.77 -10.17
C ARG A 296 12.05 2.10 -10.93
N VAL A 297 13.11 2.91 -10.84
CA VAL A 297 13.23 4.17 -11.60
C VAL A 297 13.29 3.90 -13.11
N LYS A 298 14.03 2.87 -13.55
CA LYS A 298 14.02 2.46 -14.98
C LYS A 298 12.62 2.07 -15.43
N ILE A 299 11.93 1.24 -14.66
CA ILE A 299 10.55 0.82 -14.95
C ILE A 299 9.63 2.05 -15.06
N PHE A 300 9.70 2.96 -14.08
CA PHE A 300 8.94 4.20 -14.06
C PHE A 300 9.19 5.06 -15.30
N HIS A 301 10.45 5.30 -15.69
CA HIS A 301 10.75 6.08 -16.89
C HIS A 301 10.25 5.43 -18.18
N LYS A 302 10.24 4.09 -18.28
CA LYS A 302 9.65 3.42 -19.45
C LYS A 302 8.13 3.59 -19.53
N PHE A 303 7.44 3.58 -18.38
CA PHE A 303 6.01 3.92 -18.33
C PHE A 303 5.77 5.35 -18.82
N LEU A 304 6.57 6.32 -18.33
CA LEU A 304 6.47 7.71 -18.78
C LEU A 304 6.74 7.87 -20.27
N GLN A 305 7.76 7.18 -20.80
CA GLN A 305 8.10 7.25 -22.22
C GLN A 305 6.96 6.74 -23.10
N LYS A 306 6.39 5.59 -22.77
CA LYS A 306 5.27 5.05 -23.55
C LYS A 306 4.05 5.97 -23.49
N ASP A 307 3.72 6.49 -22.31
CA ASP A 307 2.61 7.44 -22.16
C ASP A 307 2.84 8.68 -23.04
N LYS A 308 4.08 9.21 -23.11
CA LYS A 308 4.42 10.31 -24.03
C LYS A 308 4.24 9.94 -25.49
N GLU A 309 4.70 8.76 -25.91
CA GLU A 309 4.56 8.27 -27.29
C GLU A 309 3.07 8.22 -27.70
N GLU A 310 2.18 7.80 -26.80
CA GLU A 310 0.72 7.80 -27.03
C GLU A 310 0.20 9.22 -27.30
N PHE A 311 0.57 10.21 -26.48
CA PHE A 311 0.13 11.61 -26.66
C PHE A 311 0.82 12.34 -27.84
N GLU A 312 2.03 11.94 -28.24
CA GLU A 312 2.69 12.47 -29.44
C GLU A 312 2.04 11.98 -30.74
N THR A 313 1.46 10.78 -30.73
CA THR A 313 0.72 10.22 -31.87
C THR A 313 -0.68 10.80 -32.04
N GLU A 314 -1.22 11.50 -31.03
CA GLU A 314 -2.48 12.25 -31.14
C GLU A 314 -2.30 13.51 -32.01
N THR A 315 -2.31 13.31 -33.32
CA THR A 315 -2.24 14.39 -34.31
C THR A 315 -3.62 14.96 -34.59
N ILE A 316 -3.74 16.29 -34.59
CA ILE A 316 -4.90 16.96 -35.18
C ILE A 316 -4.68 17.02 -36.70
N PRO A 317 -5.66 16.61 -37.53
CA PRO A 317 -5.58 16.77 -38.98
C PRO A 317 -5.20 18.21 -39.35
N PHE A 318 -4.23 18.37 -40.27
CA PHE A 318 -3.74 19.65 -40.80
C PHE A 318 -2.94 20.55 -39.84
N ILE A 319 -2.96 20.33 -38.53
CA ILE A 319 -2.28 21.19 -37.53
C ILE A 319 -1.02 20.52 -36.95
N GLY A 320 -0.95 19.18 -36.98
CA GLY A 320 0.16 18.41 -36.42
C GLY A 320 -0.11 17.93 -34.99
N PRO A 321 0.93 17.55 -34.23
CA PRO A 321 0.76 17.01 -32.88
C PRO A 321 0.22 18.08 -31.93
N ARG A 322 -0.68 17.67 -31.00
CA ARG A 322 -1.15 18.57 -29.93
C ARG A 322 0.01 19.03 -29.05
N SER A 323 0.02 20.32 -28.74
CA SER A 323 0.99 20.92 -27.83
C SER A 323 0.36 22.07 -27.04
N VAL A 324 0.89 22.32 -25.85
CA VAL A 324 0.49 23.43 -24.98
C VAL A 324 1.46 24.58 -25.22
N SER A 325 0.98 25.74 -25.65
CA SER A 325 1.84 26.92 -25.86
C SER A 325 1.42 28.04 -24.92
N VAL A 326 2.33 28.50 -24.06
CA VAL A 326 2.05 29.57 -23.10
C VAL A 326 3.10 30.67 -23.16
N MET A 327 2.62 31.91 -23.09
CA MET A 327 3.44 33.10 -22.94
C MET A 327 3.39 33.53 -21.48
N ILE A 328 4.53 33.70 -20.81
CA ILE A 328 4.63 33.94 -19.38
C ILE A 328 5.50 35.16 -19.11
N ARG A 329 4.99 36.11 -18.34
CA ARG A 329 5.77 37.26 -17.87
C ARG A 329 6.70 36.82 -16.75
N ARG A 330 8.00 37.10 -16.88
CA ARG A 330 9.02 36.64 -15.92
C ARG A 330 8.75 37.10 -14.48
N ASN A 331 8.25 38.32 -14.31
CA ASN A 331 7.94 38.89 -13.00
C ASN A 331 6.61 38.41 -12.39
N TYR A 332 5.77 37.73 -13.18
CA TYR A 332 4.45 37.21 -12.78
C TYR A 332 4.34 35.72 -13.10
N ILE A 333 5.47 35.00 -12.98
CA ILE A 333 5.59 33.62 -13.45
C ILE A 333 4.54 32.70 -12.83
N TYR A 334 4.21 32.93 -11.55
CA TYR A 334 3.26 32.10 -10.84
C TYR A 334 1.84 32.44 -11.23
N GLU A 335 1.49 33.73 -11.23
CA GLU A 335 0.15 34.23 -11.54
C GLU A 335 -0.24 33.85 -12.97
N ASP A 336 0.65 34.13 -13.94
CA ASP A 336 0.42 33.80 -15.35
C ASP A 336 0.30 32.29 -15.57
N ALA A 337 1.12 31.49 -14.88
CA ALA A 337 1.06 30.03 -15.01
C ALA A 337 -0.18 29.45 -14.34
N PHE A 338 -0.57 29.95 -13.17
CA PHE A 338 -1.79 29.53 -12.48
C PHE A 338 -3.02 29.84 -13.33
N GLU A 339 -3.08 31.05 -13.90
CA GLU A 339 -4.15 31.43 -14.82
C GLU A 339 -4.16 30.51 -16.04
N LYS A 340 -3.06 30.39 -16.78
CA LYS A 340 -3.05 29.71 -18.10
C LYS A 340 -3.03 28.19 -18.04
N LEU A 341 -2.50 27.60 -16.97
CA LEU A 341 -2.28 26.16 -16.82
C LEU A 341 -3.10 25.54 -15.68
N SER A 342 -4.11 26.26 -15.18
CA SER A 342 -5.14 25.70 -14.30
C SER A 342 -5.87 24.54 -14.98
N LEU A 343 -6.63 23.76 -14.20
CA LEU A 343 -7.41 22.64 -14.73
C LEU A 343 -8.41 23.09 -15.79
N ASP A 344 -9.02 24.26 -15.58
CA ASP A 344 -10.07 24.79 -16.43
C ASP A 344 -9.54 25.25 -17.79
N ASN A 345 -8.34 25.84 -17.81
CA ASN A 345 -7.74 26.38 -19.02
C ASN A 345 -6.89 25.37 -19.78
N GLU A 346 -6.16 24.50 -19.08
CA GLU A 346 -5.37 23.44 -19.71
C GLU A 346 -5.56 22.12 -18.95
N PRO A 347 -6.57 21.30 -19.31
CA PRO A 347 -6.88 20.07 -18.60
C PRO A 347 -5.84 18.96 -18.81
N ASN A 348 -5.11 18.96 -19.94
CA ASN A 348 -4.15 17.90 -20.24
C ASN A 348 -2.70 18.41 -20.37
N LEU A 349 -1.99 18.38 -19.25
CA LEU A 349 -0.56 18.75 -19.19
C LEU A 349 0.39 17.65 -19.67
N LYS A 350 -0.10 16.49 -20.15
CA LYS A 350 0.79 15.45 -20.69
C LYS A 350 1.35 15.83 -22.06
N TYR A 351 0.62 16.65 -22.83
CA TYR A 351 1.11 17.18 -24.10
C TYR A 351 2.42 17.95 -23.93
N LYS A 352 3.18 17.99 -25.02
CA LYS A 352 4.43 18.74 -25.08
C LYS A 352 4.16 20.23 -24.85
N MET A 353 4.93 20.86 -23.98
CA MET A 353 4.74 22.25 -23.59
C MET A 353 5.83 23.15 -24.22
N HIS A 354 5.39 24.24 -24.83
CA HIS A 354 6.19 25.30 -25.39
C HIS A 354 5.98 26.56 -24.55
N VAL A 355 7.07 27.10 -23.99
CA VAL A 355 7.01 28.28 -23.11
C VAL A 355 7.78 29.43 -23.75
N GLN A 356 7.15 30.60 -23.77
CA GLN A 356 7.75 31.88 -24.16
C GLN A 356 7.82 32.80 -22.94
N LEU A 357 9.03 33.18 -22.54
CA LEU A 357 9.25 34.12 -21.44
C LEU A 357 9.34 35.54 -21.98
N VAL A 358 8.60 36.45 -21.34
CA VAL A 358 8.56 37.88 -21.70
C VAL A 358 9.12 38.69 -20.55
N ASN A 359 10.02 39.62 -20.86
CA ASN A 359 10.64 40.49 -19.86
C ASN A 359 9.73 41.66 -19.46
N ALA A 360 10.19 42.50 -18.53
CA ALA A 360 9.44 43.66 -18.03
C ALA A 360 9.12 44.71 -19.11
N ALA A 361 9.86 44.73 -20.22
CA ALA A 361 9.62 45.63 -21.36
C ALA A 361 8.63 45.05 -22.38
N GLY A 362 8.02 43.88 -22.10
CA GLY A 362 7.11 43.21 -23.02
C GLY A 362 7.80 42.61 -24.25
N MET A 363 9.14 42.57 -24.24
CA MET A 363 9.92 42.01 -25.34
C MET A 363 10.24 40.55 -25.08
N ASP A 364 10.27 39.78 -26.17
CA ASP A 364 10.63 38.37 -26.14
C ASP A 364 12.06 38.19 -25.62
N GLU A 365 12.22 37.38 -24.57
CA GLU A 365 13.54 36.91 -24.19
C GLU A 365 14.03 35.96 -25.28
N ALA A 366 15.12 36.32 -25.95
CA ALA A 366 15.57 35.66 -27.17
C ALA A 366 15.74 34.14 -26.99
N GLY A 367 14.84 33.38 -27.61
CA GLY A 367 14.90 31.92 -27.66
C GLY A 367 13.51 31.30 -27.75
N LYS A 368 13.06 30.94 -28.96
CA LYS A 368 11.92 30.03 -29.09
C LYS A 368 12.42 28.61 -28.78
N ASP A 369 12.09 28.16 -27.58
CA ASP A 369 12.12 26.80 -27.07
C ASP A 369 13.26 25.87 -27.52
N ARG A 370 14.37 25.91 -26.78
CA ARG A 370 15.42 24.86 -26.81
C ARG A 370 15.37 23.99 -25.56
N GLY A 371 14.21 23.64 -25.00
CA GLY A 371 14.09 22.77 -23.81
C GLY A 371 14.68 23.33 -22.50
N GLY A 372 15.65 24.26 -22.55
CA GLY A 372 16.20 24.98 -21.43
C GLY A 372 15.21 26.00 -20.86
N ILE A 373 14.45 26.68 -21.72
CA ILE A 373 13.47 27.70 -21.28
C ILE A 373 12.31 27.04 -20.54
N PHE A 374 11.76 25.93 -21.04
CA PHE A 374 10.76 25.17 -20.32
C PHE A 374 11.26 24.67 -18.96
N ARG A 375 12.50 24.16 -18.89
CA ARG A 375 13.12 23.73 -17.62
C ARG A 375 13.32 24.88 -16.64
N GLU A 376 13.76 26.04 -17.12
CA GLU A 376 13.91 27.26 -16.32
C GLU A 376 12.56 27.72 -15.79
N PHE A 377 11.56 27.84 -16.67
CA PHE A 377 10.19 28.20 -16.29
C PHE A 377 9.65 27.29 -15.20
N LEU A 378 9.71 25.97 -15.41
CA LEU A 378 9.14 25.01 -14.46
C LEU A 378 9.89 25.03 -13.13
N GLY A 379 11.22 25.16 -13.17
CA GLY A 379 12.06 25.29 -11.98
C GLY A 379 11.74 26.55 -11.18
N GLN A 380 11.60 27.71 -11.83
CA GLN A 380 11.25 28.97 -11.18
C GLN A 380 9.80 28.96 -10.66
N LEU A 381 8.86 28.43 -11.45
CA LEU A 381 7.46 28.31 -11.05
C LEU A 381 7.32 27.49 -9.76
N LEU A 382 7.95 26.32 -9.71
CA LEU A 382 7.91 25.46 -8.53
C LEU A 382 8.65 26.09 -7.35
N LYS A 383 9.77 26.78 -7.59
CA LYS A 383 10.46 27.52 -6.53
C LYS A 383 9.57 28.61 -5.91
N THR A 384 8.89 29.41 -6.74
CA THR A 384 7.99 30.48 -6.28
C THR A 384 6.73 29.91 -5.61
N GLY A 385 6.20 28.82 -6.16
CA GLY A 385 4.95 28.22 -5.68
C GLY A 385 5.07 27.48 -4.36
N PHE A 386 6.24 26.88 -4.09
CA PHE A 386 6.55 26.19 -2.83
C PHE A 386 7.31 27.10 -1.83
N ASP A 387 7.51 28.38 -2.16
CA ASP A 387 8.08 29.36 -1.23
C ASP A 387 7.12 29.56 -0.04
N PRO A 388 7.58 29.41 1.22
CA PRO A 388 6.71 29.63 2.37
C PRO A 388 6.10 31.02 2.45
N ASN A 389 6.76 32.04 1.91
CA ASN A 389 6.24 33.40 1.87
C ASN A 389 5.02 33.55 0.96
N ARG A 390 4.78 32.58 0.07
CA ARG A 390 3.57 32.51 -0.76
C ARG A 390 2.33 32.09 0.05
N GLY A 391 2.53 31.45 1.21
CA GLY A 391 1.46 31.08 2.14
C GLY A 391 0.87 29.68 1.94
N PHE A 392 1.24 28.94 0.89
CA PHE A 392 0.74 27.57 0.65
C PHE A 392 1.56 26.48 1.34
N PHE A 393 2.85 26.70 1.58
CA PHE A 393 3.71 25.73 2.26
C PHE A 393 4.34 26.36 3.50
N SER A 394 4.62 25.54 4.49
CA SER A 394 5.35 25.89 5.70
C SER A 394 6.59 25.00 5.80
N GLN A 395 7.51 25.36 6.69
CA GLN A 395 8.75 24.60 6.92
C GLN A 395 8.80 24.04 8.33
N THR A 396 9.29 22.80 8.45
CA THR A 396 9.69 22.24 9.74
C THR A 396 10.95 22.97 10.26
N PRO A 397 11.37 22.77 11.52
CA PRO A 397 12.65 23.28 12.02
C PRO A 397 13.85 22.89 11.14
N ASP A 398 13.78 21.71 10.50
CA ASP A 398 14.78 21.18 9.58
C ASP A 398 14.67 21.74 8.15
N ARG A 399 13.85 22.77 7.92
CA ARG A 399 13.58 23.41 6.61
C ARG A 399 12.95 22.47 5.58
N LEU A 400 12.18 21.47 6.04
CA LEU A 400 11.43 20.57 5.17
C LEU A 400 10.03 21.13 4.91
N LEU A 401 9.61 21.17 3.64
CA LEU A 401 8.34 21.72 3.20
C LEU A 401 7.17 20.79 3.49
N PHE A 402 6.07 21.35 3.97
CA PHE A 402 4.77 20.68 4.13
C PHE A 402 3.61 21.68 3.92
N PRO A 403 2.38 21.24 3.58
CA PRO A 403 1.25 22.14 3.37
C PRO A 403 0.94 23.04 4.57
N ASN A 404 0.73 24.33 4.34
CA ASN A 404 0.35 25.27 5.38
C ASN A 404 -1.12 25.06 5.78
N GLN A 405 -1.37 24.75 7.05
CA GLN A 405 -2.72 24.55 7.60
C GLN A 405 -3.56 25.83 7.61
N GLN A 406 -2.92 27.00 7.57
CA GLN A 406 -3.58 28.30 7.58
C GLN A 406 -3.78 28.89 6.18
N SER A 407 -3.53 28.12 5.11
CA SER A 407 -3.66 28.62 3.73
C SER A 407 -5.05 29.19 3.42
N ALA A 408 -6.09 28.61 4.01
CA ALA A 408 -7.48 29.06 3.86
C ALA A 408 -7.74 30.46 4.43
N LEU A 409 -6.91 30.94 5.37
CA LEU A 409 -7.00 32.30 5.92
C LEU A 409 -6.28 33.33 5.04
N LEU A 410 -5.41 32.87 4.14
CA LEU A 410 -4.56 33.72 3.31
C LEU A 410 -5.11 33.86 1.89
N VAL A 411 -5.70 32.79 1.35
CA VAL A 411 -6.15 32.71 -0.04
C VAL A 411 -7.45 31.89 -0.09
N ASP A 412 -8.53 32.50 -0.56
CA ASP A 412 -9.87 31.85 -0.60
C ASP A 412 -9.88 30.59 -1.47
N ASN A 413 -9.23 30.61 -2.63
CA ASN A 413 -9.16 29.49 -3.58
C ASN A 413 -7.91 28.60 -3.38
N PHE A 414 -7.39 28.49 -2.16
CA PHE A 414 -6.15 27.76 -1.84
C PHE A 414 -6.14 26.31 -2.35
N GLU A 415 -7.29 25.62 -2.38
CA GLU A 415 -7.39 24.24 -2.89
C GLU A 415 -6.99 24.13 -4.36
N GLN A 416 -7.41 25.10 -5.18
CA GLN A 416 -7.05 25.17 -6.60
C GLN A 416 -5.54 25.38 -6.76
N HIS A 417 -4.93 26.18 -5.88
CA HIS A 417 -3.49 26.40 -5.87
C HIS A 417 -2.72 25.13 -5.48
N TYR A 418 -3.16 24.38 -4.47
CA TYR A 418 -2.56 23.09 -4.14
C TYR A 418 -2.69 22.08 -5.28
N PHE A 419 -3.86 22.02 -5.93
CA PHE A 419 -4.08 21.15 -7.07
C PHE A 419 -3.16 21.53 -8.24
N PHE A 420 -3.06 22.82 -8.57
CA PHE A 420 -2.16 23.35 -9.58
C PHE A 420 -0.70 23.01 -9.29
N LEU A 421 -0.23 23.23 -8.06
CA LEU A 421 1.14 22.91 -7.65
C LEU A 421 1.44 21.41 -7.75
N GLY A 422 0.47 20.57 -7.35
CA GLY A 422 0.55 19.12 -7.54
C GLY A 422 0.68 18.74 -9.01
N ARG A 423 -0.11 19.36 -9.90
CA ARG A 423 -0.01 19.14 -11.35
C ARG A 423 1.34 19.56 -11.92
N MET A 424 1.86 20.73 -11.52
CA MET A 424 3.16 21.23 -11.99
C MET A 424 4.32 20.36 -11.50
N LEU A 425 4.26 19.89 -10.25
CA LEU A 425 5.24 18.94 -9.73
C LEU A 425 5.16 17.60 -10.48
N GLY A 426 3.94 17.12 -10.76
CA GLY A 426 3.70 15.95 -11.61
C GLY A 426 4.28 16.13 -13.01
N LYS A 427 4.12 17.31 -13.62
CA LYS A 427 4.72 17.65 -14.92
C LYS A 427 6.25 17.64 -14.87
N ALA A 428 6.86 18.13 -13.78
CA ALA A 428 8.32 18.06 -13.61
C ALA A 428 8.82 16.61 -13.57
N ILE A 429 8.11 15.74 -12.84
CA ILE A 429 8.41 14.30 -12.80
C ILE A 429 8.21 13.66 -14.17
N TYR A 430 7.10 13.96 -14.86
CA TYR A 430 6.77 13.47 -16.19
C TYR A 430 7.85 13.82 -17.22
N GLU A 431 8.42 15.02 -17.12
CA GLU A 431 9.47 15.52 -18.01
C GLU A 431 10.90 15.15 -17.58
N ASN A 432 11.03 14.31 -16.53
CA ASN A 432 12.32 13.92 -15.95
C ASN A 432 13.17 15.14 -15.53
N ILE A 433 12.52 16.18 -15.01
CA ILE A 433 13.14 17.41 -14.52
C ILE A 433 13.32 17.29 -13.01
N ARG A 434 14.57 17.47 -12.56
CA ARG A 434 14.89 17.50 -11.14
C ARG A 434 14.59 18.88 -10.58
N VAL A 435 13.88 18.91 -9.46
CA VAL A 435 13.58 20.14 -8.72
C VAL A 435 14.04 20.01 -7.27
N ALA A 436 14.61 21.09 -6.74
CA ALA A 436 15.12 21.13 -5.37
C ALA A 436 13.99 21.52 -4.40
N LEU A 437 13.13 20.57 -4.06
CA LEU A 437 12.03 20.74 -3.11
C LEU A 437 12.19 19.74 -1.95
N PRO A 438 12.85 20.12 -0.84
CA PRO A 438 13.03 19.24 0.30
C PRO A 438 11.70 19.11 1.06
N MET A 439 10.94 18.06 0.79
CA MET A 439 9.63 17.82 1.42
C MET A 439 9.75 17.00 2.69
N ALA A 440 8.87 17.27 3.66
CA ALA A 440 8.81 16.49 4.88
C ALA A 440 8.35 15.06 4.61
N SER A 441 8.98 14.09 5.27
CA SER A 441 8.71 12.66 5.06
C SER A 441 7.24 12.30 5.34
N PHE A 442 6.64 12.86 6.40
CA PHE A 442 5.22 12.63 6.73
C PHE A 442 4.28 13.10 5.62
N PHE A 443 4.63 14.19 4.92
CA PHE A 443 3.85 14.71 3.80
C PHE A 443 3.96 13.77 2.59
N LEU A 444 5.17 13.34 2.23
CA LEU A 444 5.39 12.37 1.16
C LEU A 444 4.71 11.01 1.44
N SER A 445 4.77 10.53 2.68
CA SER A 445 4.06 9.31 3.10
C SER A 445 2.55 9.45 2.93
N LYS A 446 1.98 10.63 3.25
CA LYS A 446 0.55 10.88 3.03
C LYS A 446 0.21 10.80 1.54
N LEU A 447 1.01 11.41 0.66
CA LEU A 447 0.79 11.35 -0.80
C LEU A 447 0.80 9.90 -1.35
N LEU A 448 1.69 9.05 -0.83
CA LEU A 448 1.78 7.64 -1.24
C LEU A 448 0.63 6.78 -0.71
N ASN A 449 0.08 7.14 0.46
CA ASN A 449 -1.02 6.41 1.11
C ASN A 449 -2.41 6.94 0.74
N LEU A 450 -2.53 7.92 -0.16
CA LEU A 450 -3.82 8.36 -0.72
C LEU A 450 -4.49 7.27 -1.59
N GLN A 451 -3.74 6.23 -1.94
CA GLN A 451 -4.29 5.02 -2.52
C GLN A 451 -4.69 4.07 -1.39
N GLU A 452 -5.99 3.96 -1.08
CA GLU A 452 -6.51 2.59 -0.95
C GLU A 452 -5.99 1.83 -2.17
N PRO A 453 -5.38 0.64 -2.04
CA PRO A 453 -4.92 -0.09 -3.21
C PRO A 453 -6.16 -0.49 -4.01
N ALA A 454 -6.55 0.38 -4.94
CA ALA A 454 -7.44 0.08 -6.03
C ALA A 454 -6.66 -0.89 -6.90
N LEU A 455 -6.79 -2.19 -6.58
CA LEU A 455 -6.48 -3.25 -7.53
C LEU A 455 -7.07 -2.81 -8.89
N PRO A 456 -6.27 -2.83 -9.97
CA PRO A 456 -6.78 -2.63 -11.33
C PRO A 456 -8.11 -3.37 -11.50
N GLN A 457 -9.13 -2.71 -12.06
CA GLN A 457 -10.47 -3.29 -12.19
C GLN A 457 -10.46 -4.66 -12.91
N THR A 458 -9.43 -4.90 -13.73
CA THR A 458 -9.14 -6.19 -14.40
C THR A 458 -8.79 -7.34 -13.44
N LEU A 459 -8.25 -7.07 -12.25
CA LEU A 459 -7.99 -8.05 -11.18
C LEU A 459 -9.21 -8.27 -10.28
N ARG A 460 -10.11 -7.28 -10.13
CA ARG A 460 -11.44 -7.50 -9.52
C ARG A 460 -12.29 -8.45 -10.37
N GLY A 461 -12.22 -8.31 -11.69
CA GLY A 461 -13.02 -9.10 -12.65
C GLY A 461 -12.74 -10.61 -12.65
N ARG A 462 -11.55 -11.07 -12.23
CA ARG A 462 -11.26 -12.51 -12.10
C ARG A 462 -11.71 -13.11 -10.76
N CYS A 463 -11.82 -12.31 -9.71
CA CYS A 463 -12.30 -12.79 -8.40
C CYS A 463 -13.83 -12.75 -8.25
N GLN A 464 -14.53 -11.90 -9.02
CA GLN A 464 -16.00 -11.73 -8.90
C GLN A 464 -16.84 -12.51 -9.93
N ARG A 465 -16.26 -13.05 -11.00
CA ARG A 465 -17.02 -13.74 -12.07
C ARG A 465 -17.46 -15.19 -11.74
N SER A 466 -17.40 -15.62 -10.48
CA SER A 466 -17.84 -16.96 -10.05
C SER A 466 -18.80 -16.97 -8.86
N LEU A 467 -19.57 -15.90 -8.65
CA LEU A 467 -20.71 -15.89 -7.71
C LEU A 467 -22.02 -15.66 -8.48
N PRO A 468 -23.05 -16.52 -8.31
CA PRO A 468 -24.38 -16.23 -8.83
C PRO A 468 -24.93 -14.98 -8.14
N ARG A 469 -25.45 -14.04 -8.93
CA ARG A 469 -26.23 -12.90 -8.42
C ARG A 469 -27.53 -13.45 -7.80
N LEU A 470 -27.63 -13.40 -6.47
CA LEU A 470 -28.93 -13.47 -5.81
C LEU A 470 -29.70 -12.21 -6.19
N HIS A 471 -30.71 -12.39 -7.04
CA HIS A 471 -31.77 -11.41 -7.24
C HIS A 471 -32.66 -11.44 -6.00
N CYS A 472 -32.71 -10.36 -5.23
CA CYS A 472 -33.89 -10.05 -4.44
C CYS A 472 -34.81 -9.25 -5.35
N GLY A 473 -35.82 -9.93 -5.89
CA GLY A 473 -37.01 -9.28 -6.44
C GLY A 473 -38.01 -9.03 -5.32
N ASN A 474 -38.61 -7.84 -5.37
CA ASN A 474 -39.80 -7.32 -4.67
C ASN A 474 -40.01 -7.65 -3.19
#